data_AF-A0A9Q5B348-F1
#
_entry.id   AF-A0A9Q5B348-F1
#
_cell.length_a   1.000
_cell.length_b   1.000
_cell.length_c   1.000
_cell.angle_alpha   90.00
_cell.angle_beta   90.00
_cell.angle_gamma   90.00
#
_symmetry.space_group_name_H-M   'P 1'
#
loop_
_entity.id
_entity.type
_entity.pdbx_description
1 polymer ?
#
loop_
_entity_poly.entity_id
_entity_poly.type
_entity_poly.pdbx_seq_one_letter_code
_entity_poly.pdbx_strand_id
1 'polypeptide(L)'
;MKTIGIENSKSSVQAHLTLGTKTMGLGIYGAYLALAIIYFWFGGMKFTHYEAEGLVPLVSNSPLLGWVYSIFSVDMFSSLLGILEISIGTLIAGRMLSPKLSVVGGALSAGLFFTTLSFMFSTPGVIEPSLGFPAISVAPGQFLLKDLGLLAVSIFVAGHSLVELEKRKINA
;
A
#
# COMPACT_ATOMS: atom_id res chain seq x y z
N MET A 1 -2.44 -60.85 14.24
CA MET A 1 -1.85 -59.55 14.65
C MET A 1 -2.38 -58.50 13.68
N LYS A 2 -3.22 -57.58 14.16
CA LYS A 2 -4.03 -56.66 13.32
C LYS A 2 -3.22 -55.38 13.08
N THR A 3 -2.79 -55.12 11.85
CA THR A 3 -2.14 -53.86 11.46
C THR A 3 -3.20 -52.77 11.32
N ILE A 4 -3.43 -52.02 12.39
CA ILE A 4 -4.40 -50.92 12.43
C ILE A 4 -3.68 -49.61 12.07
N GLY A 5 -3.89 -49.16 10.83
CA GLY A 5 -4.21 -47.76 10.49
C GLY A 5 -3.26 -46.64 10.93
N ILE A 6 -2.06 -46.55 10.36
CA ILE A 6 -1.23 -45.33 10.44
C ILE A 6 -1.31 -44.46 9.16
N GLU A 7 -1.95 -44.93 8.07
CA GLU A 7 -2.08 -44.14 6.83
C GLU A 7 -3.24 -43.13 6.81
N ASN A 8 -4.15 -43.15 7.78
CA ASN A 8 -5.41 -42.40 7.70
C ASN A 8 -5.47 -41.08 8.51
N SER A 9 -4.39 -40.64 9.16
CA SER A 9 -4.41 -39.36 9.90
C SER A 9 -4.00 -38.14 9.06
N LYS A 10 -3.33 -38.35 7.92
CA LYS A 10 -2.94 -37.26 7.01
C LYS A 10 -4.04 -36.90 6.01
N SER A 11 -4.99 -37.79 5.74
CA SER A 11 -6.05 -37.59 4.74
C SER A 11 -7.29 -36.86 5.29
N SER A 12 -7.55 -36.90 6.60
CA SER A 12 -8.76 -36.31 7.20
C SER A 12 -8.68 -34.80 7.46
N VAL A 13 -7.48 -34.21 7.39
CA VAL A 13 -7.27 -32.75 7.46
C VAL A 13 -7.38 -32.10 6.08
N GLN A 14 -7.34 -32.89 5.00
CA GLN A 14 -7.15 -32.40 3.63
C GLN A 14 -8.44 -32.07 2.87
N ALA A 15 -9.63 -32.21 3.48
CA ALA A 15 -10.89 -32.15 2.73
C ALA A 15 -11.98 -31.29 3.40
N HIS A 16 -11.69 -30.03 3.73
CA HIS A 16 -12.73 -28.99 3.75
C HIS A 16 -12.10 -27.61 3.46
N LEU A 17 -12.21 -27.16 2.21
CA LEU A 17 -12.22 -25.72 1.90
C LEU A 17 -13.49 -25.13 2.50
N THR A 18 -13.47 -24.72 3.77
CA THR A 18 -14.72 -24.57 4.52
C THR A 18 -15.48 -23.26 4.27
N LEU A 19 -14.80 -22.20 3.80
CA LEU A 19 -15.31 -20.86 3.38
C LEU A 19 -14.23 -19.83 3.77
N GLY A 20 -13.71 -19.91 4.99
CA GLY A 20 -12.70 -18.99 5.52
C GLY A 20 -11.43 -18.90 4.66
N THR A 21 -10.89 -20.01 4.19
CA THR A 21 -9.72 -20.03 3.28
C THR A 21 -10.01 -19.41 1.91
N LYS A 22 -11.24 -19.58 1.38
CA LYS A 22 -11.67 -18.91 0.13
C LYS A 22 -11.82 -17.41 0.33
N THR A 23 -12.43 -17.00 1.44
CA THR A 23 -12.60 -15.59 1.82
C THR A 23 -11.24 -14.91 2.02
N MET A 24 -10.30 -15.56 2.71
CA MET A 24 -8.93 -15.06 2.85
C MET A 24 -8.23 -14.93 1.50
N GLY A 25 -8.36 -15.94 0.62
CA GLY A 25 -7.82 -15.87 -0.74
C GLY A 25 -8.37 -14.67 -1.52
N LEU A 26 -9.68 -14.44 -1.46
CA LEU A 26 -10.32 -13.28 -2.08
C LEU A 26 -9.82 -11.96 -1.48
N GLY A 27 -9.68 -11.87 -0.15
CA GLY A 27 -9.13 -10.70 0.51
C GLY A 27 -7.67 -10.43 0.13
N ILE A 28 -6.85 -11.48 0.02
CA ILE A 28 -5.46 -11.39 -0.44
C ILE A 28 -5.43 -10.80 -1.84
N TYR A 29 -6.03 -11.45 -2.85
CA TYR A 29 -5.99 -10.95 -4.23
C TYR A 29 -6.71 -9.61 -4.40
N GLY A 30 -7.77 -9.38 -3.63
CA GLY A 30 -8.45 -8.10 -3.53
C GLY A 30 -7.53 -6.98 -3.06
N ALA A 31 -6.64 -7.23 -2.09
CA ALA A 31 -5.65 -6.25 -1.63
C ALA A 31 -4.65 -5.86 -2.74
N TYR A 32 -4.12 -6.82 -3.50
CA TYR A 32 -3.22 -6.52 -4.64
C TYR A 32 -3.95 -5.70 -5.72
N LEU A 33 -5.17 -6.13 -6.07
CA LEU A 33 -5.96 -5.46 -7.10
C LEU A 33 -6.34 -4.04 -6.67
N ALA A 34 -6.81 -3.87 -5.42
CA ALA A 34 -7.17 -2.57 -4.88
C ALA A 34 -5.98 -1.61 -4.85
N LEU A 35 -4.82 -2.06 -4.34
CA LEU A 35 -3.60 -1.22 -4.36
C LEU A 35 -3.19 -0.86 -5.79
N ALA A 36 -3.19 -1.81 -6.73
CA ALA A 36 -2.84 -1.53 -8.11
C ALA A 36 -3.76 -0.47 -8.74
N ILE A 37 -5.08 -0.61 -8.56
CA ILE A 37 -6.07 0.36 -9.06
C ILE A 37 -5.84 1.73 -8.42
N ILE A 38 -5.67 1.79 -7.10
CA ILE A 38 -5.42 3.05 -6.38
C ILE A 38 -4.17 3.73 -6.92
N TYR A 39 -3.06 2.99 -7.10
CA TYR A 39 -1.82 3.54 -7.62
C TYR A 39 -1.93 4.05 -9.05
N PHE A 40 -2.62 3.33 -9.93
CA PHE A 40 -2.84 3.81 -11.30
C PHE A 40 -3.72 5.05 -11.34
N TRP A 41 -4.72 5.14 -10.45
CA TRP A 41 -5.59 6.32 -10.38
C TRP A 41 -4.88 7.52 -9.77
N PHE A 42 -4.22 7.36 -8.62
CA PHE A 42 -3.47 8.42 -7.96
C PHE A 42 -2.34 8.90 -8.87
N GLY A 43 -1.54 7.97 -9.38
CA GLY A 43 -0.40 8.31 -10.24
C GLY A 43 -0.81 8.91 -11.58
N GLY A 44 -1.95 8.47 -12.16
CA GLY A 44 -2.51 9.08 -13.36
C GLY A 44 -2.96 10.53 -13.14
N MET A 45 -3.57 10.82 -11.98
CA MET A 45 -4.02 12.17 -11.64
C MET A 45 -2.85 13.13 -11.38
N LYS A 46 -1.67 12.64 -10.99
CA LYS A 46 -0.47 13.46 -10.73
C LYS A 46 0.08 14.21 -11.94
N PHE A 47 -0.33 13.87 -13.15
CA PHE A 47 0.00 14.61 -14.37
C PHE A 47 -0.93 15.80 -14.63
N THR A 48 -1.85 16.09 -13.72
CA THR A 48 -2.74 17.25 -13.78
C THR A 48 -2.23 18.38 -12.90
N HIS A 49 -2.40 19.63 -13.34
CA HIS A 49 -2.07 20.80 -12.53
C HIS A 49 -2.91 20.87 -11.25
N TYR A 50 -4.15 20.36 -11.28
CA TYR A 50 -5.02 20.26 -10.10
C TYR A 50 -4.38 19.48 -8.96
N GLU A 51 -3.82 18.30 -9.24
CA GLU A 51 -3.13 17.50 -8.21
C GLU A 51 -1.79 18.12 -7.79
N ALA A 52 -1.09 18.77 -8.71
CA ALA A 52 0.17 19.44 -8.41
C ALA A 52 -0.03 20.54 -7.35
N GLU A 53 -1.03 21.40 -7.52
CA GLU A 53 -1.41 22.43 -6.54
C GLU A 53 -1.90 21.82 -5.21
N GLY A 54 -2.65 20.72 -5.28
CA GLY A 54 -3.12 20.00 -4.08
C GLY A 54 -2.01 19.47 -3.18
N LEU A 55 -0.82 19.20 -3.73
CA LEU A 55 0.35 18.73 -2.97
C LEU A 55 1.09 19.84 -2.24
N VAL A 56 1.03 21.09 -2.75
CA VAL A 56 1.80 22.23 -2.23
C VAL A 56 1.67 22.40 -0.71
N PRO A 57 0.47 22.44 -0.11
CA PRO A 57 0.34 22.64 1.34
C PRO A 57 0.91 21.47 2.14
N LEU A 58 0.88 20.24 1.62
CA LEU A 58 1.42 19.05 2.30
C LEU A 58 2.95 19.05 2.28
N VAL A 59 3.53 19.28 1.09
CA VAL A 59 4.96 19.16 0.85
C VAL A 59 5.72 20.34 1.44
N SER A 60 5.21 21.57 1.26
CA SER A 60 5.90 22.80 1.72
C SER A 60 6.03 22.87 3.24
N ASN A 61 5.10 22.26 3.97
CA ASN A 61 5.13 22.21 5.43
C ASN A 61 5.85 20.96 5.96
N SER A 62 6.32 20.06 5.09
CA SER A 62 6.97 18.82 5.51
C SER A 62 8.44 19.04 5.86
N PRO A 63 8.92 18.55 7.03
CA PRO A 63 10.35 18.60 7.36
C PRO A 63 11.20 17.70 6.45
N LEU A 64 10.61 16.66 5.84
CA LEU A 64 11.31 15.73 4.96
C LEU A 64 11.38 16.21 3.52
N LEU A 65 10.33 16.90 3.05
CA LEU A 65 10.16 17.24 1.63
C LEU A 65 10.05 18.74 1.34
N GLY A 66 10.01 19.61 2.35
CA GLY A 66 9.83 21.06 2.16
C GLY A 66 10.90 21.72 1.31
N TRP A 67 12.09 21.12 1.22
CA TRP A 67 13.18 21.60 0.36
C TRP A 67 12.98 21.25 -1.12
N VAL A 68 12.09 20.32 -1.47
CA VAL A 68 12.02 19.75 -2.83
C VAL A 68 11.66 20.81 -3.88
N TYR A 69 10.82 21.78 -3.50
CA TYR A 69 10.40 22.87 -4.38
C TYR A 69 11.48 23.94 -4.59
N SER A 70 12.61 23.87 -3.89
CA SER A 70 13.78 24.69 -4.21
C SER A 70 14.59 24.16 -5.40
N ILE A 71 14.38 22.89 -5.76
CA ILE A 71 15.11 22.18 -6.83
C ILE A 71 14.19 21.83 -7.99
N PHE A 72 12.95 21.44 -7.71
CA PHE A 72 11.96 21.04 -8.70
C PHE A 72 10.77 22.00 -8.72
N SER A 73 10.16 22.21 -9.89
CA SER A 73 8.85 22.88 -9.93
C SER A 73 7.76 21.98 -9.35
N VAL A 74 6.63 22.59 -8.96
CA VAL A 74 5.47 21.89 -8.42
C VAL A 74 4.96 20.82 -9.39
N ASP A 75 4.78 21.18 -10.66
CA ASP A 75 4.31 20.24 -11.70
C ASP A 75 5.32 19.12 -11.99
N MET A 76 6.63 19.42 -11.97
CA MET A 76 7.67 18.41 -12.18
C MET A 76 7.68 17.41 -11.02
N PHE A 77 7.65 17.90 -9.79
CA PHE A 77 7.62 17.05 -8.61
C PHE A 77 6.36 16.17 -8.60
N SER A 78 5.19 16.74 -8.90
CA SER A 78 3.95 15.98 -9.05
C SER A 78 4.08 14.89 -10.11
N SER A 79 4.61 15.22 -11.30
CA SER A 79 4.80 14.25 -12.38
C SER A 79 5.76 13.12 -12.00
N LEU A 80 6.85 13.42 -11.28
CA LEU A 80 7.78 12.41 -10.77
C LEU A 80 7.13 11.47 -9.75
N LEU A 81 6.31 12.01 -8.84
CA LEU A 81 5.48 11.19 -7.96
C LEU A 81 4.49 10.33 -8.76
N GLY A 82 3.89 10.86 -9.82
CA GLY A 82 3.00 10.10 -10.71
C GLY A 82 3.68 8.90 -11.35
N ILE A 83 4.90 9.08 -11.88
CA ILE A 83 5.72 8.00 -12.43
C ILE A 83 6.02 6.96 -11.35
N LEU A 84 6.40 7.39 -10.15
CA LEU A 84 6.69 6.51 -9.02
C LEU A 84 5.45 5.69 -8.63
N GLU A 85 4.31 6.33 -8.47
CA GLU A 85 3.04 5.70 -8.10
C GLU A 85 2.59 4.67 -9.14
N ILE A 86 2.62 5.01 -10.43
CA ILE A 86 2.30 4.07 -11.51
C ILE A 86 3.28 2.89 -11.49
N SER A 87 4.58 3.14 -11.29
CA SER A 87 5.60 2.08 -11.22
C SER A 87 5.34 1.13 -10.05
N ILE A 88 4.97 1.65 -8.89
CA ILE A 88 4.57 0.84 -7.73
C ILE A 88 3.33 -0.01 -8.05
N GLY A 89 2.31 0.61 -8.65
CA GLY A 89 1.10 -0.09 -9.10
C GLY A 89 1.42 -1.24 -10.07
N THR A 90 2.31 -1.01 -11.04
CA THR A 90 2.78 -2.04 -11.97
C THR A 90 3.55 -3.16 -11.25
N LEU A 91 4.44 -2.84 -10.31
CA LEU A 91 5.19 -3.84 -9.54
C LEU A 91 4.27 -4.73 -8.71
N ILE A 92 3.25 -4.15 -8.07
CA ILE A 92 2.25 -4.88 -7.29
C ILE A 92 1.36 -5.74 -8.20
N ALA A 93 0.88 -5.19 -9.32
CA ALA A 93 0.09 -5.94 -10.31
C ALA A 93 0.89 -7.10 -10.93
N GLY A 94 2.20 -6.92 -11.09
CA GLY A 94 3.16 -7.93 -11.56
C GLY A 94 3.32 -9.14 -10.63
N ARG A 95 2.62 -9.18 -9.49
CA ARG A 95 2.62 -10.30 -8.54
C ARG A 95 2.36 -11.67 -9.20
N MET A 96 1.52 -11.71 -10.23
CA MET A 96 1.20 -12.95 -10.96
C MET A 96 2.40 -13.49 -11.73
N LEU A 97 3.28 -12.62 -12.21
CA LEU A 97 4.48 -12.99 -12.97
C LEU A 97 5.62 -13.39 -12.03
N SER A 98 5.83 -12.61 -10.96
CA SER A 98 6.88 -12.89 -9.99
C SER A 98 6.53 -12.30 -8.61
N PRO A 99 6.56 -13.11 -7.54
CA PRO A 99 6.39 -12.58 -6.18
C PRO A 99 7.47 -11.56 -5.80
N LYS A 100 8.66 -11.60 -6.42
CA LYS A 100 9.74 -10.63 -6.15
C LYS A 100 9.34 -9.21 -6.51
N LEU A 101 8.65 -9.02 -7.64
CA LEU A 101 8.21 -7.69 -8.09
C LEU A 101 7.29 -7.05 -7.06
N SER A 102 6.34 -7.84 -6.54
CA SER A 102 5.41 -7.34 -5.55
C SER A 102 6.01 -7.10 -4.16
N VAL A 103 7.10 -7.79 -3.78
CA VAL A 103 7.83 -7.45 -2.55
C VAL A 103 8.41 -6.05 -2.68
N VAL A 104 9.06 -5.75 -3.80
CA VAL A 104 9.62 -4.41 -4.07
C VAL A 104 8.51 -3.38 -4.13
N GLY A 105 7.44 -3.64 -4.88
CA GLY A 105 6.28 -2.76 -4.98
C GLY A 105 5.65 -2.47 -3.62
N GLY A 106 5.39 -3.50 -2.81
CA GLY A 106 4.82 -3.35 -1.46
C GLY A 106 5.74 -2.59 -0.50
N ALA A 107 7.06 -2.77 -0.59
CA ALA A 107 8.02 -2.03 0.24
C ALA A 107 8.08 -0.54 -0.13
N LEU A 108 8.15 -0.23 -1.43
CA LEU A 108 8.10 1.15 -1.93
C LEU A 108 6.77 1.83 -1.55
N SER A 109 5.66 1.09 -1.71
CA SER A 109 4.32 1.50 -1.33
C SER A 109 4.23 1.88 0.16
N ALA A 110 4.79 1.03 1.04
CA ALA A 110 4.84 1.31 2.47
C ALA A 110 5.67 2.58 2.78
N GLY A 111 6.82 2.77 2.11
CA GLY A 111 7.63 3.98 2.26
C GLY A 111 6.88 5.26 1.85
N LEU A 112 6.12 5.18 0.74
CA LEU A 112 5.31 6.30 0.25
C LEU A 112 4.21 6.67 1.27
N PHE A 113 3.40 5.70 1.71
CA PHE A 113 2.33 5.98 2.68
C PHE A 113 2.84 6.35 4.07
N PHE A 114 4.01 5.84 4.48
CA PHE A 114 4.66 6.33 5.68
C PHE A 114 5.03 7.81 5.56
N THR A 115 5.53 8.22 4.39
CA THR A 115 5.84 9.63 4.10
C THR A 115 4.56 10.47 4.08
N THR A 116 3.47 10.01 3.47
CA THR A 116 2.20 10.76 3.48
C THR A 116 1.62 10.89 4.88
N LEU A 117 1.66 9.83 5.69
CA LEU A 117 1.23 9.89 7.10
C LEU A 117 2.06 10.88 7.94
N SER A 118 3.33 11.09 7.60
CA SER A 118 4.14 12.12 8.29
C SER A 118 3.51 13.53 8.16
N PHE A 119 2.75 13.78 7.09
CA PHE A 119 2.05 15.04 6.87
C PHE A 119 0.93 15.30 7.90
N MET A 120 0.43 14.26 8.58
CA MET A 120 -0.54 14.43 9.69
C MET A 120 0.01 15.31 10.80
N PHE A 121 1.33 15.27 11.01
CA PHE A 121 2.00 16.02 12.07
C PHE A 121 2.56 17.36 11.59
N SER A 122 2.92 17.45 10.31
CA SER A 122 3.59 18.64 9.77
C SER A 122 2.64 19.63 9.10
N THR A 123 1.46 19.20 8.65
CA THR A 123 0.57 20.04 7.85
C THR A 123 -0.40 20.83 8.74
N PRO A 124 -0.45 22.17 8.62
CA PRO A 124 -1.50 22.97 9.26
C PRO A 124 -2.90 22.59 8.77
N GLY A 125 -3.89 22.68 9.65
CA GLY A 125 -5.30 22.40 9.31
C GLY A 125 -5.68 20.92 9.33
N VAL A 126 -4.80 19.99 9.71
CA VAL A 126 -5.16 18.59 9.98
C VAL A 126 -6.20 18.50 11.10
N ILE A 127 -5.99 19.25 12.19
CA ILE A 127 -6.95 19.36 13.29
C ILE A 127 -7.97 20.45 12.92
N GLU A 128 -9.25 20.12 13.07
CA GLU A 128 -10.35 21.04 12.80
C GLU A 128 -10.31 22.22 13.79
N PRO A 129 -10.06 23.47 13.34
CA PRO A 129 -9.82 24.60 14.24
C PRO A 129 -11.00 24.91 15.17
N SER A 130 -12.23 24.64 14.72
CA SER A 130 -13.45 24.93 15.48
C SER A 130 -13.73 23.93 16.61
N LEU A 131 -13.19 22.72 16.52
CA LEU A 131 -13.48 21.61 17.44
C LEU A 131 -12.27 21.22 18.30
N GLY A 132 -11.04 21.49 17.84
CA GLY A 132 -9.82 21.06 18.52
C GLY A 132 -9.60 19.54 18.45
N PHE A 133 -8.53 19.06 19.07
CA PHE A 133 -8.20 17.64 19.09
C PHE A 133 -9.24 16.84 19.90
N PRO A 134 -9.75 15.67 19.43
CA PRO A 134 -9.26 14.84 18.32
C PRO A 134 -9.98 15.03 16.97
N ALA A 135 -10.75 16.11 16.77
CA ALA A 135 -11.45 16.33 15.52
C ALA A 135 -10.46 16.70 14.39
N ILE A 136 -10.58 16.03 13.24
CA ILE A 136 -9.76 16.27 12.05
C ILE A 136 -10.61 16.81 10.90
N SER A 137 -10.03 17.70 10.11
CA SER A 137 -10.68 18.29 8.93
C SER A 137 -10.92 17.24 7.84
N VAL A 138 -11.90 17.50 6.96
CA VAL A 138 -12.13 16.64 5.78
C VAL A 138 -10.90 16.61 4.87
N ALA A 139 -10.30 17.78 4.63
CA ALA A 139 -9.00 17.92 3.98
C ALA A 139 -8.16 18.92 4.79
N PRO A 140 -6.89 18.60 5.12
CA PRO A 140 -6.16 17.37 4.76
C PRO A 140 -6.38 16.18 5.72
N GLY A 141 -7.02 16.36 6.89
CA GLY A 141 -6.99 15.37 7.97
C GLY A 141 -7.51 13.97 7.60
N GLN A 142 -8.78 13.87 7.16
CA GLN A 142 -9.38 12.57 6.80
C GLN A 142 -8.73 11.97 5.55
N PHE A 143 -8.29 12.82 4.61
CA PHE A 143 -7.54 12.39 3.43
C PHE A 143 -6.25 11.67 3.83
N LEU A 144 -5.50 12.15 4.82
CA LEU A 144 -4.27 11.51 5.28
C LEU A 144 -4.56 10.30 6.18
N LEU A 145 -5.65 10.32 6.96
CA LEU A 145 -5.96 9.21 7.87
C LEU A 145 -6.21 7.89 7.13
N LYS A 146 -6.83 7.91 5.94
CA LYS A 146 -7.06 6.70 5.15
C LYS A 146 -5.76 5.99 4.76
N ASP A 147 -4.67 6.74 4.63
CA ASP A 147 -3.36 6.20 4.23
C ASP A 147 -2.78 5.26 5.28
N LEU A 148 -3.26 5.31 6.53
CA LEU A 148 -2.93 4.32 7.56
C LEU A 148 -3.37 2.92 7.14
N GLY A 149 -4.56 2.81 6.56
CA GLY A 149 -5.06 1.55 6.00
C GLY A 149 -4.20 1.10 4.81
N LEU A 150 -3.85 2.02 3.91
CA LEU A 150 -3.04 1.72 2.73
C LEU A 150 -1.61 1.29 3.09
N LEU A 151 -1.02 1.90 4.13
CA LEU A 151 0.26 1.47 4.69
C LEU A 151 0.19 0.03 5.20
N ALA A 152 -0.84 -0.31 5.98
CA ALA A 152 -1.02 -1.67 6.50
C ALA A 152 -1.17 -2.69 5.36
N VAL A 153 -1.97 -2.37 4.33
CA VAL A 153 -2.14 -3.23 3.14
C VAL A 153 -0.83 -3.37 2.35
N SER A 154 -0.03 -2.31 2.26
CA SER A 154 1.28 -2.33 1.58
C SER A 154 2.25 -3.30 2.25
N ILE A 155 2.37 -3.22 3.59
CA ILE A 155 3.19 -4.12 4.40
C ILE A 155 2.68 -5.56 4.27
N PHE A 156 1.36 -5.74 4.32
CA PHE A 156 0.73 -7.05 4.14
C PHE A 156 1.05 -7.67 2.77
N VAL A 157 0.93 -6.92 1.69
CA VAL A 157 1.23 -7.38 0.33
C VAL A 157 2.72 -7.75 0.18
N ALA A 158 3.61 -6.93 0.73
CA ALA A 158 5.05 -7.23 0.75
C ALA A 158 5.34 -8.53 1.51
N GLY A 159 4.81 -8.66 2.73
CA GLY A 159 4.99 -9.84 3.58
C GLY A 159 4.41 -11.12 2.97
N HIS A 160 3.18 -11.05 2.44
CA HIS A 160 2.55 -12.20 1.78
C HIS A 160 3.34 -12.66 0.55
N SER A 161 3.90 -11.72 -0.23
CA SER A 161 4.75 -12.05 -1.37
C SER A 161 6.11 -12.62 -0.95
N LEU A 162 6.68 -12.13 0.15
CA LEU A 162 7.95 -12.64 0.70
C LEU A 162 7.83 -14.09 1.18
N VAL A 163 6.75 -14.40 1.91
CA VAL A 163 6.46 -15.78 2.35
C VAL A 163 6.38 -16.75 1.16
N GLU A 164 5.79 -16.32 0.04
CA GLU A 164 5.75 -17.14 -1.19
C GLU A 164 7.15 -17.37 -1.77
N LEU A 165 8.04 -16.38 -1.72
CA LEU A 165 9.42 -16.54 -2.18
C LEU A 165 10.21 -17.51 -1.30
N GLU A 166 10.05 -17.42 0.01
CA GLU A 166 10.69 -18.32 0.97
C GLU A 166 10.25 -19.77 0.72
N LYS A 167 8.95 -20.01 0.49
CA LYS A 167 8.43 -21.33 0.11
C LYS A 167 9.04 -21.84 -1.18
N ARG A 168 9.15 -21.00 -2.22
CA ARG A 168 9.77 -21.40 -3.50
C ARG A 168 11.25 -21.74 -3.34
N LYS A 169 11.97 -21.03 -2.47
CA LYS A 169 13.39 -21.28 -2.19
C LYS A 169 13.62 -22.58 -1.43
N ILE A 170 12.72 -22.94 -0.53
CA ILE A 170 12.78 -24.22 0.22
C ILE A 170 12.52 -25.42 -0.71
N ASN A 171 11.69 -25.25 -1.73
CA ASN A 171 11.27 -26.31 -2.64
C ASN A 171 12.13 -26.45 -3.91
N ALA A 172 13.19 -25.64 -4.06
CA ALA A 172 14.10 -25.63 -5.20
C ALA A 172 15.44 -26.25 -4.82
#